data_AF-A0A1U7Y3B1-F1
#
_entry.id   AF-A0A1U7Y3B1-F1
#
_cell.length_a   1.000
_cell.length_b   1.000
_cell.length_c   1.000
_cell.angle_alpha   90.00
_cell.angle_beta   90.00
_cell.angle_gamma   90.00
#
_symmetry.space_group_name_H-M   'P 1'
#
loop_
_entity.id
_entity.type
_entity.pdbx_description
1 polymer ?
#
loop_
_entity_poly.entity_id
_entity_poly.type
_entity_poly.pdbx_seq_one_letter_code
_entity_poly.pdbx_strand_id
1 'polypeptide(L)'
;MQRQAVYMRRSLFDQEYVDEQFTQLEELQDDANPNFVAEVVNLFFTNSARFIRNIELALIGAKRVKRGCSHFEEYCNQRNIDGCKRAFQGVKQEYATLKSKLDAYFQIAREAS
;
A
#
# COMPACT_ATOMS: atom_id res chain seq x y z
N MET A 1 17.60 0.70 24.42
CA MET A 1 16.78 0.75 23.19
C MET A 1 17.62 0.74 21.90
N GLN A 2 18.66 1.57 21.75
CA GLN A 2 19.54 1.56 20.56
C GLN A 2 20.14 0.18 20.19
N ARG A 3 20.54 -0.64 21.17
CA ARG A 3 21.17 -1.94 20.93
C ARG A 3 20.25 -2.97 20.23
N GLN A 4 18.95 -2.88 20.48
CA GLN A 4 17.94 -3.79 19.94
C GLN A 4 17.59 -3.42 18.49
N ALA A 5 17.52 -2.12 18.19
CA ALA A 5 17.35 -1.61 16.83
C ALA A 5 18.56 -1.96 15.94
N VAL A 6 19.79 -1.83 16.47
CA VAL A 6 21.02 -2.23 15.74
C VAL A 6 21.04 -3.72 15.44
N TYR A 7 20.64 -4.57 16.40
CA TYR A 7 20.53 -6.01 16.18
C TYR A 7 19.46 -6.35 15.13
N MET A 8 18.30 -5.71 15.20
CA MET A 8 17.21 -5.94 14.26
C MET A 8 17.56 -5.47 12.85
N ARG A 9 18.20 -4.30 12.71
CA ARG A 9 18.75 -3.81 11.44
C ARG A 9 19.72 -4.83 10.86
N ARG A 10 20.70 -5.30 11.64
CA ARG A 10 21.67 -6.30 11.19
C ARG A 10 21.02 -7.60 10.72
N SER A 11 20.03 -8.09 11.46
CA SER A 11 19.25 -9.27 11.09
C SER A 11 18.50 -9.12 9.75
N LEU A 12 18.03 -7.90 9.41
CA LEU A 12 17.39 -7.65 8.12
C LEU A 12 18.38 -7.77 6.94
N PHE A 13 19.64 -7.39 7.13
CA PHE A 13 20.70 -7.54 6.13
C PHE A 13 21.24 -8.98 6.07
N ASP A 14 21.50 -9.61 7.21
CA ASP A 14 22.04 -10.98 7.28
C ASP A 14 21.08 -12.03 6.67
N GLN A 15 19.77 -11.74 6.68
CA GLN A 15 18.72 -12.56 6.04
C GLN A 15 18.31 -12.05 4.64
N GLU A 16 19.03 -11.08 4.09
CA GLU A 16 18.83 -10.54 2.73
C GLU A 16 17.43 -9.94 2.47
N TYR A 17 16.75 -9.43 3.51
CA TYR A 17 15.46 -8.74 3.34
C TYR A 17 15.62 -7.31 2.79
N VAL A 18 16.77 -6.69 3.04
CA VAL A 18 17.16 -5.37 2.54
C VAL A 18 18.64 -5.42 2.12
N ASP A 19 19.03 -4.57 1.17
CA ASP A 19 20.39 -4.49 0.64
C ASP A 19 21.01 -3.11 0.87
N GLU A 20 22.17 -2.86 0.25
CA GLU A 20 22.95 -1.63 0.37
C GLU A 20 22.14 -0.36 0.06
N GLN A 21 21.06 -0.43 -0.75
CA GLN A 21 20.20 0.72 -1.03
C GLN A 21 19.41 1.20 0.19
N PHE A 22 19.07 0.30 1.12
CA PHE A 22 18.41 0.69 2.36
C PHE A 22 19.35 1.54 3.24
N THR A 23 20.67 1.27 3.19
CA THR A 23 21.66 2.10 3.87
C THR A 23 21.73 3.50 3.25
N GLN A 24 21.70 3.61 1.92
CA GLN A 24 21.65 4.91 1.24
C GLN A 24 20.40 5.72 1.61
N LEU A 25 19.25 5.06 1.77
CA LEU A 25 18.02 5.70 2.22
C LEU A 25 18.15 6.24 3.66
N GLU A 26 18.82 5.50 4.54
CA GLU A 26 19.13 5.95 5.91
C GLU A 26 20.10 7.14 5.95
N GLU A 27 21.07 7.19 5.05
CA GLU A 27 22.02 8.33 4.93
C GLU A 27 21.35 9.64 4.50
N LEU A 28 20.20 9.56 3.82
CA LEU A 28 19.38 10.73 3.45
C LEU A 28 18.51 11.24 4.60
N GLN A 29 18.45 10.52 5.72
CA GLN A 29 17.75 10.96 6.90
C GLN A 29 18.63 11.88 7.74
N ASP A 30 18.12 13.07 8.06
CA ASP A 30 18.79 14.04 8.91
C ASP A 30 17.89 14.49 10.06
N ASP A 31 18.43 15.34 10.94
CA ASP A 31 17.71 15.86 12.10
C ASP A 31 16.52 16.77 11.70
N ALA A 32 16.50 17.30 10.47
CA ALA A 32 15.40 18.08 9.93
C ALA A 32 14.26 17.18 9.41
N ASN A 33 14.54 15.93 9.05
CA ASN A 33 13.55 14.96 8.60
C ASN A 33 13.78 13.54 9.17
N PRO A 34 13.58 13.33 10.47
CA PRO A 34 13.96 12.09 11.17
C PRO A 34 13.08 10.87 10.86
N ASN A 35 12.02 11.01 10.07
CA ASN A 35 11.12 9.91 9.70
C ASN A 35 11.22 9.53 8.21
N PHE A 36 12.12 10.17 7.46
CA PHE A 36 12.19 10.04 6.01
C PHE A 36 12.20 8.58 5.53
N VAL A 37 13.06 7.75 6.13
CA VAL A 37 13.21 6.33 5.77
C VAL A 37 11.91 5.59 5.98
N ALA A 38 11.30 5.77 7.16
CA ALA A 38 10.04 5.12 7.50
C ALA A 38 8.89 5.55 6.58
N GLU A 39 8.83 6.83 6.20
CA GLU A 39 7.81 7.36 5.29
C GLU A 39 7.97 6.81 3.86
N VAL A 40 9.19 6.74 3.35
CA VAL A 40 9.48 6.22 2.00
C VAL A 40 9.18 4.72 1.93
N VAL A 41 9.58 3.95 2.94
CA VAL A 41 9.33 2.51 3.01
C VAL A 41 7.82 2.22 3.10
N ASN A 42 7.08 2.99 3.91
CA ASN A 42 5.62 2.84 3.98
C ASN A 42 4.94 3.22 2.66
N LEU A 43 5.42 4.27 1.98
CA LEU A 43 4.92 4.71 0.69
C LEU A 43 5.14 3.64 -0.39
N PHE A 44 6.33 3.02 -0.40
CA PHE A 44 6.65 1.89 -1.28
C PHE A 44 5.68 0.73 -1.08
N PHE A 45 5.58 0.16 0.13
CA PHE A 45 4.70 -1.00 0.36
C PHE A 45 3.23 -0.70 0.09
N THR A 46 2.77 0.51 0.41
CA THR A 46 1.39 0.92 0.15
C THR A 46 1.10 1.09 -1.35
N ASN A 47 2.06 1.59 -2.14
CA ASN A 47 1.91 1.73 -3.58
C ASN A 47 1.99 0.39 -4.32
N SER A 48 2.91 -0.49 -3.94
CA SER A 48 3.10 -1.81 -4.54
C SER A 48 1.87 -2.71 -4.36
N ALA A 49 1.30 -2.76 -3.15
CA ALA A 49 0.09 -3.51 -2.87
C ALA A 49 -1.14 -3.01 -3.66
N ARG A 50 -1.18 -1.71 -3.94
CA ARG A 50 -2.22 -1.10 -4.78
C ARG A 50 -2.03 -1.39 -6.26
N PHE A 51 -0.80 -1.43 -6.75
CA PHE A 51 -0.50 -1.73 -8.14
C PHE A 51 -0.92 -3.16 -8.51
N ILE A 52 -0.59 -4.12 -7.64
CA ILE A 52 -0.99 -5.52 -7.76
C ILE A 52 -2.51 -5.65 -7.76
N ARG A 53 -3.19 -4.96 -6.84
CA ARG A 53 -4.65 -4.96 -6.76
C ARG A 53 -5.32 -4.25 -7.95
N ASN A 54 -4.71 -3.23 -8.54
CA ASN A 54 -5.22 -2.59 -9.76
C ASN A 54 -5.24 -3.54 -10.96
N ILE A 55 -4.23 -4.41 -11.07
CA ILE A 55 -4.18 -5.47 -12.07
C ILE A 55 -5.34 -6.46 -11.86
N GLU A 56 -5.61 -6.87 -10.61
CA GLU A 56 -6.73 -7.75 -10.29
C GLU A 56 -8.11 -7.13 -10.58
N LEU A 57 -8.29 -5.84 -10.25
CA LEU A 57 -9.55 -5.10 -10.44
C LEU A 57 -9.87 -4.84 -11.92
N ALA A 58 -8.85 -4.69 -12.76
CA ALA A 58 -9.02 -4.57 -14.20
C ALA A 58 -9.57 -5.85 -14.82
N LEU A 59 -9.18 -7.03 -14.31
CA LEU A 59 -9.62 -8.33 -14.81
C LEU A 59 -11.10 -8.63 -14.50
N ILE A 60 -11.66 -8.07 -13.41
CA ILE A 60 -13.06 -8.30 -12.99
C ILE A 60 -14.00 -7.10 -13.22
N GLY A 61 -13.52 -6.01 -13.84
CA GLY A 61 -14.35 -4.84 -14.16
C GLY A 61 -14.76 -3.98 -12.95
N ALA A 62 -13.96 -3.94 -11.88
CA ALA A 62 -14.26 -3.26 -10.63
C ALA A 62 -14.15 -1.71 -10.69
N LYS A 63 -15.08 -1.08 -11.42
CA LYS A 63 -15.03 0.36 -11.78
C LYS A 63 -14.82 1.33 -10.61
N ARG A 64 -15.53 1.15 -9.48
CA ARG A 64 -15.44 2.08 -8.33
C ARG A 64 -14.10 1.98 -7.60
N VAL A 65 -13.58 0.76 -7.44
CA VAL A 65 -12.27 0.55 -6.81
C VAL A 65 -11.15 1.10 -7.70
N LYS A 66 -11.24 0.88 -9.03
CA LYS A 66 -10.30 1.47 -10.02
C LYS A 66 -10.24 3.00 -9.92
N ARG A 67 -11.39 3.67 -9.83
CA ARG A 67 -11.46 5.13 -9.67
C ARG A 67 -10.79 5.60 -8.37
N GLY A 68 -11.05 4.91 -7.26
CA GLY A 68 -10.40 5.23 -5.98
C GLY A 68 -8.87 5.12 -6.04
N CYS A 69 -8.35 4.13 -6.76
CA CYS A 69 -6.92 3.96 -6.93
C CYS A 69 -6.27 5.06 -7.78
N SER A 70 -6.96 5.56 -8.82
CA SER A 70 -6.50 6.70 -9.61
C SER A 70 -6.40 7.98 -8.77
N HIS A 71 -7.40 8.29 -7.94
CA HIS A 71 -7.32 9.45 -7.04
C HIS A 71 -6.20 9.33 -6.00
N PHE A 72 -6.01 8.13 -5.44
CA PHE A 72 -4.92 7.90 -4.52
C PHE A 72 -3.55 8.07 -5.21
N GLU A 73 -3.44 7.83 -6.52
CA GLU A 73 -2.18 7.94 -7.29
C GLU A 73 -1.86 9.41 -7.54
N GLU A 74 -2.87 10.16 -7.93
CA GLU A 74 -2.81 11.60 -8.04
C GLU A 74 -2.37 12.26 -6.72
N TYR A 75 -2.94 11.86 -5.58
CA TYR A 75 -2.51 12.40 -4.29
C TYR A 75 -1.07 11.99 -3.92
N CYS A 76 -0.59 10.80 -4.30
CA CYS A 76 0.81 10.41 -4.10
C CYS A 76 1.74 11.29 -4.95
N ASN A 77 1.39 11.54 -6.20
CA ASN A 77 2.17 12.37 -7.12
C ASN A 77 2.26 13.83 -6.64
N GLN A 78 1.19 14.33 -6.03
CA GLN A 78 1.14 15.65 -5.40
C GLN A 78 1.85 15.71 -4.04
N ARG A 79 2.42 14.59 -3.55
CA ARG A 79 2.96 14.44 -2.18
C ARG A 79 1.96 14.83 -1.09
N ASN A 80 0.67 14.70 -1.40
CA ASN A 80 -0.43 15.06 -0.50
C ASN A 80 -0.74 13.87 0.42
N ILE A 81 -0.05 13.81 1.56
CA ILE A 81 -0.13 12.69 2.51
C ILE A 81 -1.54 12.50 3.07
N ASP A 82 -2.29 13.58 3.32
CA ASP A 82 -3.66 13.49 3.83
C ASP A 82 -4.65 13.04 2.76
N GLY A 83 -4.46 13.50 1.53
CA GLY A 83 -5.18 13.00 0.35
C GLY A 83 -4.89 11.51 0.13
N CYS A 84 -3.63 11.11 0.29
CA CYS A 84 -3.19 9.72 0.22
C CYS A 84 -3.96 8.85 1.24
N LYS A 85 -3.92 9.25 2.52
CA LYS A 85 -4.61 8.52 3.60
C LYS A 85 -6.12 8.38 3.35
N ARG A 86 -6.81 9.46 2.96
CA ARG A 86 -8.26 9.42 2.68
C ARG A 86 -8.60 8.53 1.49
N ALA A 87 -7.88 8.67 0.38
CA ALA A 87 -8.16 7.91 -0.82
C ALA A 87 -7.87 6.41 -0.63
N PHE A 88 -6.83 6.05 0.13
CA PHE A 88 -6.57 4.66 0.50
C PHE A 88 -7.69 4.01 1.32
N GLN A 89 -8.25 4.73 2.30
CA GLN A 89 -9.41 4.26 3.07
C GLN A 89 -10.65 4.06 2.17
N GLY A 90 -10.89 5.00 1.24
CA GLY A 90 -11.95 4.87 0.23
C GLY A 90 -11.79 3.61 -0.62
N VAL A 91 -10.57 3.31 -1.08
CA VAL A 91 -10.27 2.10 -1.86
C VAL A 91 -10.55 0.81 -1.07
N LYS A 92 -10.24 0.77 0.24
CA LYS A 92 -10.57 -0.38 1.10
C LYS A 92 -12.09 -0.60 1.19
N GLN A 93 -12.86 0.46 1.42
CA GLN A 93 -14.31 0.39 1.54
C GLN A 93 -14.99 -0.08 0.25
N GLU A 94 -14.54 0.43 -0.89
CA GLU A 94 -15.09 0.06 -2.20
C GLU A 94 -14.87 -1.43 -2.52
N TYR A 95 -13.71 -1.97 -2.15
CA TYR A 95 -13.43 -3.40 -2.35
C TYR A 95 -14.25 -4.30 -1.44
N ALA A 96 -14.36 -3.97 -0.15
CA ALA A 96 -15.21 -4.72 0.77
C ALA A 96 -16.66 -4.75 0.28
N THR A 97 -17.17 -3.60 -0.18
CA THR A 97 -18.51 -3.48 -0.76
C THR A 97 -18.68 -4.33 -2.01
N LEU A 98 -17.70 -4.27 -2.94
CA LEU A 98 -17.74 -5.06 -4.16
C LEU A 98 -17.73 -6.55 -3.87
N LYS A 99 -16.83 -7.01 -2.99
CA LYS A 99 -16.73 -8.42 -2.59
C LYS A 99 -18.06 -8.92 -2.03
N SER A 100 -18.64 -8.19 -1.07
CA SER A 100 -19.93 -8.57 -0.47
C SER A 100 -21.05 -8.65 -1.51
N LYS A 101 -21.11 -7.72 -2.47
CA LYS A 101 -22.12 -7.75 -3.55
C LYS A 101 -21.93 -8.93 -4.50
N LEU A 102 -20.69 -9.25 -4.87
CA LEU A 102 -20.39 -10.38 -5.74
C LEU A 102 -20.69 -11.72 -5.05
N ASP A 103 -20.33 -11.86 -3.78
CA ASP A 103 -20.64 -13.06 -2.98
C ASP A 103 -22.16 -13.29 -2.91
N ALA A 104 -22.94 -12.23 -2.64
CA ALA A 104 -24.40 -12.30 -2.62
C ALA A 104 -25.00 -12.63 -4.00
N TYR A 105 -24.48 -12.02 -5.07
CA TYR A 105 -24.91 -12.30 -6.43
C TYR A 105 -24.69 -13.77 -6.80
N PHE A 106 -23.51 -14.32 -6.52
CA PHE A 106 -23.22 -15.72 -6.83
C PHE A 106 -24.02 -16.70 -5.97
N GLN A 107 -24.38 -16.33 -4.73
CA GLN A 107 -25.28 -17.14 -3.91
C GLN A 107 -26.67 -17.24 -4.54
N ILE A 108 -27.27 -16.09 -4.90
CA ILE A 108 -28.59 -16.05 -5.54
C ILE A 108 -28.57 -16.78 -6.89
N ALA A 109 -27.51 -16.59 -7.68
CA ALA A 109 -27.37 -17.24 -8.98
C ALA A 109 -27.33 -18.78 -8.87
N ARG A 110 -26.65 -19.32 -7.85
CA ARG A 110 -26.62 -20.77 -7.58
C ARG A 110 -27.96 -21.31 -7.11
N GLU A 111 -28.69 -20.57 -6.30
CA GLU A 111 -30.01 -20.98 -5.79
C GLU A 111 -31.12 -20.93 -6.87
N ALA A 112 -30.93 -20.11 -7.91
CA ALA A 112 -31.83 -19.99 -9.04
C ALA A 112 -31.52 -20.98 -10.20
N SER A 113 -30.48 -21.81 -10.05
CA SER A 113 -30.04 -22.82 -11.03
C SER A 113 -30.51 -24.21 -10.63
#